data_AF-A0A9E4GHR2-F1
#
_entry.id   AF-A0A9E4GHR2-F1
#
_cell.length_a   1.000
_cell.length_b   1.000
_cell.length_c   1.000
_cell.angle_alpha   90.00
_cell.angle_beta   90.00
_cell.angle_gamma   90.00
#
_symmetry.space_group_name_H-M   'P 1'
#
loop_
_entity.id
_entity.type
_entity.pdbx_description
1 polymer ?
#
loop_
_entity_poly.entity_id
_entity_poly.type
_entity_poly.pdbx_seq_one_letter_code
_entity_poly.pdbx_strand_id
1 'polypeptide(L)'
;MKAFTPEFMETTLRALQKHKQMLENQVAETKREIGTIDEQIQQFQSAIKTSRQNGKVSSEPGKMRRERGANVRQVKAWFDDNPRRGFTMRELQDATGLQNGSIHNVLAKGNNGYCKDEETGKWWRKEDRPQETESAKDDPTPTSEAGASLLGAT
;
A
#
# COMPACT_ATOMS: atom_id res chain seq x y z
N MET A 1 -64.29 -25.44 -14.37
CA MET A 1 -62.83 -25.36 -14.57
C MET A 1 -62.58 -25.25 -16.07
N LYS A 2 -61.92 -24.21 -16.58
CA LYS A 2 -61.58 -24.12 -18.01
C LYS A 2 -60.45 -25.11 -18.28
N ALA A 3 -60.71 -26.13 -19.08
CA ALA A 3 -59.67 -27.07 -19.51
C ALA A 3 -58.66 -26.33 -20.41
N PHE A 4 -57.37 -26.55 -20.17
CA PHE A 4 -56.33 -26.01 -21.04
C PHE A 4 -56.39 -26.68 -22.41
N THR A 5 -56.23 -25.88 -23.47
CA THR A 5 -56.19 -26.41 -24.84
C THR A 5 -54.91 -27.22 -25.07
N PRO A 6 -54.95 -28.29 -25.90
CA PRO A 6 -53.76 -29.08 -26.21
C PRO A 6 -52.59 -28.25 -26.75
N GLU A 7 -52.87 -27.23 -27.57
CA GLU A 7 -51.85 -26.32 -28.11
C GLU A 7 -51.14 -25.49 -27.03
N PHE A 8 -51.88 -25.07 -26.00
CA PHE A 8 -51.28 -24.36 -24.86
C PHE A 8 -50.35 -25.27 -24.06
N MET A 9 -50.73 -26.54 -23.87
CA MET A 9 -49.87 -27.52 -23.20
C MET A 9 -48.60 -27.83 -24.01
N GLU A 10 -48.71 -27.94 -25.33
CA GLU A 10 -47.55 -28.24 -26.18
C GLU A 10 -46.56 -27.06 -26.24
N THR A 11 -47.06 -25.83 -26.35
CA THR A 11 -46.22 -24.62 -26.34
C THR A 11 -45.52 -24.42 -25.00
N THR A 12 -46.23 -24.62 -23.87
CA THR A 12 -45.63 -24.55 -22.54
C THR A 12 -44.61 -25.65 -22.29
N LEU A 13 -44.87 -26.89 -22.72
CA LEU A 13 -43.89 -27.99 -22.66
C LEU A 13 -42.63 -27.67 -23.47
N ARG A 14 -42.78 -27.16 -24.68
CA ARG A 14 -41.64 -26.78 -25.52
C ARG A 14 -40.82 -25.64 -24.92
N ALA A 15 -41.48 -24.64 -24.31
CA ALA A 15 -40.81 -23.55 -23.60
C ALA A 15 -40.04 -24.05 -22.37
N LEU A 16 -40.65 -24.93 -21.58
CA LEU A 16 -40.01 -25.56 -20.41
C LEU A 16 -38.81 -26.41 -20.80
N GLN A 17 -38.90 -27.17 -21.89
CA GLN A 17 -37.77 -27.95 -22.41
C GLN A 17 -36.60 -27.06 -22.83
N LYS A 18 -36.86 -25.96 -23.54
CA LYS A 18 -35.83 -24.97 -23.89
C LYS A 18 -35.18 -24.36 -22.66
N HIS A 19 -35.98 -23.98 -21.67
CA HIS A 19 -35.47 -23.39 -20.43
C HIS A 19 -34.62 -24.39 -19.63
N LYS A 20 -35.06 -25.66 -19.55
CA LYS A 20 -34.29 -26.74 -18.94
C LYS A 20 -32.92 -26.89 -19.62
N GLN A 21 -32.90 -26.94 -20.95
CA GLN A 21 -31.65 -27.13 -21.69
C GLN A 21 -30.70 -25.93 -21.53
N MET A 22 -31.23 -24.72 -21.46
CA MET A 22 -30.44 -23.52 -21.16
C MET A 22 -29.80 -23.60 -19.76
N LEU A 23 -30.56 -24.00 -18.74
CA LEU A 23 -30.05 -24.17 -17.38
C LEU A 23 -28.97 -25.27 -17.31
N GLU A 24 -29.16 -26.38 -18.03
CA GLU A 24 -28.16 -27.44 -18.10
C GLU A 24 -26.83 -26.95 -18.71
N ASN A 25 -26.91 -26.12 -19.76
CA ASN A 25 -25.74 -25.50 -20.38
C ASN A 25 -25.03 -24.54 -19.41
N GLN A 26 -25.79 -23.70 -18.69
CA GLN A 26 -25.23 -22.78 -17.71
C GLN A 26 -24.53 -23.54 -16.56
N VAL A 27 -25.15 -24.60 -16.05
CA VAL A 27 -24.53 -25.45 -15.02
C VAL A 27 -23.24 -26.10 -15.54
N ALA A 28 -23.20 -26.54 -16.81
CA ALA A 28 -22.00 -27.10 -17.41
C ALA A 28 -20.88 -26.06 -17.55
N GLU A 29 -21.22 -24.83 -17.92
CA GLU A 29 -20.28 -23.71 -18.03
C GLU A 29 -19.69 -23.32 -16.68
N THR A 30 -20.52 -23.10 -15.66
CA THR A 30 -20.06 -22.79 -14.30
C THR A 30 -19.17 -23.90 -13.74
N LYS A 31 -19.47 -25.18 -14.02
CA LYS A 31 -18.61 -26.29 -13.61
C LYS A 31 -17.22 -26.24 -14.26
N ARG A 32 -17.13 -25.81 -15.52
CA ARG A 32 -15.83 -25.63 -16.19
C ARG A 32 -15.05 -24.47 -15.55
N GLU A 33 -15.71 -23.36 -15.28
CA GLU A 33 -15.09 -22.21 -14.60
C GLU A 33 -14.54 -22.61 -13.23
N ILE A 34 -15.32 -23.34 -12.42
CA ILE A 34 -14.86 -23.88 -11.13
C ILE A 34 -13.60 -24.74 -11.31
N GLY A 35 -13.59 -25.63 -12.31
CA GLY A 35 -12.41 -26.45 -12.62
C GLY A 35 -11.17 -25.61 -12.95
N THR A 36 -11.32 -24.55 -13.75
CA THR A 36 -10.19 -23.66 -14.07
C THR A 36 -9.68 -22.91 -12.86
N ILE A 37 -10.57 -22.50 -11.94
CA ILE A 37 -10.19 -21.83 -10.70
C ILE A 37 -9.45 -22.82 -9.77
N ASP A 38 -9.91 -24.07 -9.67
CA ASP A 38 -9.24 -25.10 -8.89
C ASP A 38 -7.82 -25.37 -9.41
N GLU A 39 -7.62 -25.41 -10.73
CA GLU A 39 -6.30 -25.53 -11.35
C GLU A 39 -5.40 -24.33 -11.00
N GLN A 40 -5.93 -23.11 -11.06
CA GLN A 40 -5.19 -21.90 -10.64
C GLN A 40 -4.81 -21.94 -9.16
N ILE A 41 -5.72 -22.38 -8.29
CA ILE A 41 -5.45 -22.54 -6.85
C ILE A 41 -4.31 -23.53 -6.64
N GLN A 42 -4.33 -24.68 -7.33
CA GLN A 42 -3.26 -25.67 -7.24
C GLN A 42 -1.91 -25.10 -7.73
N GLN A 43 -1.92 -24.35 -8.83
CA GLN A 43 -0.72 -23.67 -9.33
C GLN A 43 -0.17 -22.68 -8.30
N PHE A 44 -0.99 -21.82 -7.72
CA PHE A 44 -0.56 -20.88 -6.68
C PHE A 44 -0.06 -21.59 -5.42
N GLN A 45 -0.72 -22.66 -4.97
CA GLN A 45 -0.27 -23.46 -3.83
C GLN A 45 1.10 -24.10 -4.11
N SER A 46 1.33 -24.61 -5.31
CA SER A 46 2.62 -25.18 -5.72
C SER A 46 3.72 -24.11 -5.77
N ALA A 47 3.42 -22.91 -6.26
CA ALA A 47 4.34 -21.78 -6.28
C ALA A 47 4.70 -21.32 -4.87
N ILE A 48 3.72 -21.24 -3.96
CA ILE A 48 3.96 -20.93 -2.54
C ILE A 48 4.83 -22.00 -1.89
N LYS A 49 4.55 -23.29 -2.12
CA LYS A 49 5.35 -24.39 -1.56
C LYS A 49 6.80 -24.34 -2.06
N THR A 50 6.99 -24.09 -3.35
CA THR A 50 8.31 -23.96 -3.98
C THR A 50 9.05 -22.73 -3.45
N SER A 51 8.38 -21.59 -3.32
CA SER A 51 8.94 -20.38 -2.70
C SER A 51 9.36 -20.62 -1.24
N ARG A 52 8.57 -21.36 -0.45
CA ARG A 52 8.93 -21.75 0.92
C ARG A 52 10.10 -22.73 0.99
N GLN A 53 10.24 -23.62 0.01
CA GLN A 53 11.36 -24.57 -0.06
C GLN A 53 12.65 -23.89 -0.55
N ASN A 54 12.55 -23.00 -1.53
CA ASN A 54 13.69 -22.21 -2.04
C ASN A 54 14.11 -21.12 -1.03
N GLY A 55 13.16 -20.58 -0.25
CA GLY A 55 13.44 -19.74 0.92
C GLY A 55 13.99 -20.49 2.14
N LYS A 56 14.07 -21.83 2.08
CA LYS A 56 14.73 -22.69 3.07
C LYS A 56 16.19 -23.04 2.69
N VAL A 57 16.78 -22.36 1.71
CA VAL A 57 18.24 -22.35 1.55
C VAL A 57 18.81 -21.32 2.53
N SER A 58 19.23 -21.83 3.70
CA SER A 58 19.82 -21.15 4.86
C SER A 58 18.87 -20.37 5.78
N SER A 59 18.27 -21.11 6.71
CA SER A 59 17.90 -20.56 8.02
C SER A 59 17.87 -21.71 9.01
N GLU A 60 19.05 -22.16 9.43
CA GLU A 60 19.18 -22.84 10.72
C GLU A 60 18.45 -22.01 11.80
N PRO A 61 17.89 -22.63 12.86
CA PRO A 61 17.35 -21.92 14.00
C PRO A 61 18.50 -21.37 14.88
N GLY A 62 19.45 -20.67 14.26
CA GLY A 62 20.41 -19.82 14.93
C GLY A 62 19.81 -18.42 14.97
N LYS A 63 19.51 -17.92 16.18
CA LYS A 63 19.19 -16.52 16.50
C LYS A 63 19.43 -15.59 15.30
N MET A 64 18.39 -15.31 14.52
CA MET A 64 18.47 -14.38 13.40
C MET A 64 18.87 -13.03 13.99
N ARG A 65 20.17 -12.74 13.94
CA ARG A 65 20.73 -11.46 14.31
C ARG A 65 20.18 -10.52 13.25
N ARG A 66 19.00 -9.92 13.51
CA ARG A 66 18.34 -8.98 12.59
C ARG A 66 19.44 -8.09 12.03
N GLU A 67 19.69 -8.17 10.74
CA GLU A 67 20.76 -7.39 10.14
C GLU A 67 20.52 -5.94 10.53
N ARG A 68 21.50 -5.36 11.22
CA ARG A 68 21.36 -4.03 11.79
C ARG A 68 21.07 -3.07 10.63
N GLY A 69 19.87 -2.50 10.62
CA GLY A 69 19.44 -1.58 9.54
C GLY A 69 18.68 -2.22 8.38
N ALA A 70 18.26 -3.49 8.44
CA ALA A 70 17.37 -4.08 7.43
C ALA A 70 16.08 -3.26 7.23
N ASN A 71 15.41 -2.90 8.33
CA ASN A 71 14.21 -2.05 8.29
C ASN A 71 14.51 -0.65 7.70
N VAL A 72 15.70 -0.10 7.99
CA VAL A 72 16.13 1.19 7.46
C VAL A 72 16.30 1.11 5.94
N ARG A 73 16.94 0.03 5.44
CA ARG A 73 17.13 -0.18 4.01
C ARG A 73 15.81 -0.39 3.27
N GLN A 74 14.88 -1.15 3.82
CA GLN A 74 13.56 -1.37 3.21
C GLN A 74 12.75 -0.08 3.10
N VAL A 75 12.65 0.68 4.20
CA VAL A 75 11.97 1.98 4.17
C VAL A 75 12.69 2.92 3.20
N LYS A 76 14.03 2.97 3.24
CA LYS A 76 14.81 3.82 2.33
C LYS A 76 14.56 3.49 0.86
N ALA A 77 14.66 2.22 0.48
CA ALA A 77 14.43 1.76 -0.90
C ALA A 77 13.05 2.18 -1.40
N TRP A 78 12.01 2.08 -0.56
CA TRP A 78 10.67 2.50 -0.94
C TRP A 78 10.56 4.00 -1.26
N PHE A 79 11.24 4.85 -0.49
CA PHE A 79 11.34 6.28 -0.79
C PHE A 79 12.28 6.57 -1.98
N ASP A 80 13.31 5.77 -2.21
CA ASP A 80 14.19 5.91 -3.40
C ASP A 80 13.41 5.60 -4.69
N ASP A 81 12.52 4.60 -4.68
CA ASP A 81 11.67 4.24 -5.81
C ASP A 81 10.56 5.26 -6.09
N ASN A 82 10.25 6.12 -5.10
CA ASN A 82 9.18 7.10 -5.18
C ASN A 82 9.63 8.48 -4.68
N PRO A 83 10.57 9.14 -5.39
CA PRO A 83 11.08 10.44 -4.99
C PRO A 83 9.95 11.47 -5.00
N ARG A 84 10.03 12.46 -4.10
CA ARG A 84 9.05 13.57 -3.99
C ARG A 84 7.61 13.15 -3.69
N ARG A 85 7.39 11.95 -3.15
CA ARG A 85 6.09 11.50 -2.65
C ARG A 85 6.14 11.29 -1.14
N GLY A 86 5.16 11.87 -0.45
CA GLY A 86 4.89 11.60 0.95
C GLY A 86 4.02 10.36 1.11
N PHE A 87 4.30 9.58 2.15
CA PHE A 87 3.58 8.34 2.43
C PHE A 87 2.95 8.35 3.81
N THR A 88 1.70 7.89 3.90
CA THR A 88 1.06 7.60 5.17
C THR A 88 1.68 6.38 5.83
N MET A 89 1.48 6.25 7.15
CA MET A 89 1.96 5.11 7.92
C MET A 89 1.40 3.76 7.43
N ARG A 90 0.18 3.78 6.87
CA ARG A 90 -0.48 2.60 6.32
C ARG A 90 0.15 2.19 4.99
N GLU A 91 0.36 3.14 4.08
CA GLU A 91 1.02 2.87 2.79
C GLU A 91 2.43 2.29 2.98
N LEU A 92 3.18 2.76 3.99
CA LEU A 92 4.49 2.21 4.30
C LEU A 92 4.44 0.79 4.87
N GLN A 93 3.40 0.45 5.65
CA GLN A 93 3.19 -0.91 6.14
C GLN A 93 2.86 -1.87 5.00
N ASP A 94 1.93 -1.46 4.13
CA ASP A 94 1.48 -2.27 2.99
C ASP A 94 2.64 -2.49 2.00
N ALA A 95 3.48 -1.47 1.79
CA ALA A 95 4.61 -1.54 0.87
C ALA A 95 5.82 -2.33 1.40
N THR A 96 6.17 -2.15 2.68
CA THR A 96 7.39 -2.75 3.25
C THR A 96 7.13 -4.06 4.00
N GLY A 97 5.87 -4.37 4.32
CA GLY A 97 5.49 -5.51 5.16
C GLY A 97 5.96 -5.39 6.62
N LEU A 98 6.50 -4.25 7.01
CA LEU A 98 7.02 -4.00 8.36
C LEU A 98 5.88 -3.57 9.30
N GLN A 99 5.98 -3.97 10.56
CA GLN A 99 5.05 -3.50 11.59
C GLN A 99 5.19 -2.00 11.83
N ASN A 100 4.08 -1.34 12.19
CA ASN A 100 4.00 0.10 12.45
C ASN A 100 5.15 0.62 13.34
N GLY A 101 5.38 -0.01 14.50
CA GLY A 101 6.44 0.41 15.43
C GLY A 101 7.86 0.28 14.85
N SER A 102 8.10 -0.66 13.94
CA SER A 102 9.39 -0.82 13.27
C SER A 102 9.65 0.30 12.28
N ILE A 103 8.64 0.68 11.50
CA ILE A 103 8.72 1.79 10.54
C ILE A 103 8.81 3.11 11.29
N HIS A 104 8.00 3.31 12.34
CA HIS A 104 8.06 4.52 13.17
C HIS A 104 9.45 4.71 13.77
N ASN A 105 10.08 3.63 14.26
CA ASN A 105 11.46 3.67 14.76
C ASN A 105 12.50 3.98 13.68
N VAL A 106 12.20 3.77 12.40
CA VAL A 106 13.07 4.19 11.29
C VAL A 106 12.84 5.65 10.95
N LEU A 107 11.58 6.08 10.85
CA LEU A 107 11.23 7.42 10.39
C LEU A 107 11.41 8.50 11.46
N ALA A 108 10.99 8.23 12.69
CA ALA A 108 11.04 9.18 13.81
C ALA A 108 12.46 9.37 14.37
N LYS A 109 13.42 8.52 13.99
CA LYS A 109 14.83 8.76 14.35
C LYS A 109 15.35 9.92 13.52
N GLY A 110 15.57 11.06 14.18
CA GLY A 110 15.93 12.33 13.54
C GLY A 110 17.17 12.30 12.62
N ASN A 111 18.01 11.27 12.74
CA ASN A 111 19.22 11.07 11.94
C ASN A 111 18.99 10.31 10.62
N ASN A 112 17.77 9.83 10.35
CA ASN A 112 17.48 9.04 9.14
C ASN A 112 16.94 9.87 7.97
N GLY A 113 16.90 11.20 8.09
CA GLY A 113 16.55 12.08 6.96
C GLY A 113 15.07 12.13 6.60
N TYR A 114 14.16 11.71 7.48
CA TYR A 114 12.71 11.79 7.28
C TYR A 114 12.08 12.86 8.17
N CYS A 115 10.95 13.41 7.73
CA CYS A 115 10.10 14.30 8.50
C CYS A 115 8.64 13.91 8.33
N LYS A 116 7.84 14.14 9.37
CA LYS A 116 6.39 13.99 9.31
C LYS A 116 5.77 15.36 9.06
N ASP A 117 4.87 15.41 8.10
CA ASP A 117 3.95 16.52 7.91
C ASP A 117 2.74 16.31 8.84
N GLU A 118 2.51 17.27 9.73
CA GLU A 118 1.45 17.18 10.75
C GLU A 118 0.07 17.41 10.18
N GLU A 119 -0.06 18.17 9.09
CA GLU A 119 -1.34 18.47 8.44
C GLU A 119 -1.87 17.27 7.67
N THR A 120 -0.99 16.62 6.91
CA THR A 120 -1.38 15.48 6.06
C THR A 120 -1.14 14.11 6.70
N GLY A 121 -0.39 14.06 7.81
CA GLY A 121 0.02 12.82 8.47
C GLY A 121 1.00 11.98 7.64
N LYS A 122 1.56 12.55 6.56
CA LYS A 122 2.49 11.86 5.66
C LYS A 122 3.93 12.03 6.09
N TRP A 123 4.72 11.00 5.83
CA TRP A 123 6.16 11.00 6.00
C TRP A 123 6.84 11.30 4.68
N TRP A 124 7.80 12.21 4.74
CA TRP A 124 8.58 12.70 3.61
C TRP A 124 10.06 12.51 3.91
N ARG A 125 10.89 12.43 2.87
CA ARG A 125 12.31 12.75 3.03
C ARG A 125 12.46 14.25 3.24
N LYS A 126 13.37 14.65 4.13
CA LYS A 126 13.62 16.06 4.45
C LYS A 126 13.93 16.90 3.20
N GLU A 127 14.61 16.32 2.22
CA GLU A 127 14.99 16.97 0.96
C GLU A 127 13.83 17.07 -0.05
N ASP A 128 12.80 16.24 0.11
CA ASP A 128 11.68 16.10 -0.83
C ASP A 128 10.36 16.67 -0.30
N ARG A 129 10.38 17.21 0.93
CA ARG A 129 9.19 17.87 1.50
C ARG A 129 8.81 19.03 0.56
N PRO A 130 7.53 19.16 0.16
CA PRO A 130 7.09 20.33 -0.57
C PRO A 130 7.48 21.55 0.26
N GLN A 131 8.32 22.44 -0.29
CA GLN A 131 8.57 23.72 0.34
C GLN A 131 7.22 24.42 0.45
N GLU A 132 6.79 24.71 1.68
CA GLU A 132 5.89 25.83 1.89
C GLU A 132 6.60 27.02 1.26
N THR A 133 6.12 27.48 0.10
CA THR A 133 6.52 28.76 -0.44
C THR A 133 6.17 29.78 0.63
N GLU A 134 7.20 30.28 1.32
CA GLU A 134 7.13 31.45 2.19
C GLU A 134 6.34 32.53 1.46
N SER A 135 5.08 32.71 1.86
CA SER A 135 4.34 33.90 1.50
C SER A 135 4.94 35.05 2.30
N ALA A 136 5.62 35.91 1.55
CA ALA A 136 5.91 37.32 1.83
C ALA A 136 6.83 37.66 3.02
N LYS A 137 8.03 38.11 2.64
CA LYS A 137 8.80 39.14 3.34
C LYS A 137 7.92 40.37 3.59
N ASP A 138 7.92 40.85 4.83
CA ASP A 138 7.74 42.24 5.29
C ASP A 138 8.10 42.18 6.80
N ASP A 139 9.05 42.88 7.41
CA ASP A 139 9.94 43.99 7.09
C ASP A 139 10.99 43.99 8.24
N PRO A 140 12.30 44.23 8.04
CA PRO A 140 13.25 44.28 9.15
C PRO A 140 13.16 45.64 9.87
N THR A 141 12.63 45.67 11.09
CA THR A 141 12.74 46.86 11.96
C THR A 141 14.22 47.10 12.29
N PRO A 142 14.78 48.30 12.02
CA PRO A 142 16.18 48.59 12.34
C PRO A 142 16.38 48.79 13.85
N THR A 143 17.33 48.04 14.42
CA THR A 143 17.90 48.29 15.74
C THR A 143 18.61 49.64 15.74
N SER A 144 18.04 50.63 16.41
CA SER A 144 18.69 51.90 16.73
C SER A 144 19.60 51.71 17.95
N GLU A 145 20.82 51.23 17.75
CA GLU A 145 21.95 51.49 18.66
C GLU A 145 22.69 52.74 18.17
N ALA A 146 22.25 53.91 18.64
CA ALA A 146 23.04 55.13 18.55
C ALA A 146 23.93 55.19 19.80
N GLY A 147 25.20 54.80 19.63
CA GLY A 147 26.24 55.09 20.60
C GLY A 147 26.40 56.60 20.79
N ALA A 148 26.30 57.05 22.04
CA ALA A 148 26.72 58.38 22.44
C ALA A 148 28.03 58.26 23.24
N SER A 149 29.12 58.48 22.52
CA SER A 149 30.42 59.04 22.88
C SER A 149 30.99 58.87 24.29
N LEU A 150 32.16 58.23 24.31
CA LEU A 150 33.25 58.43 25.26
C LEU A 150 34.00 59.76 24.98
N LEU A 151 34.61 60.35 26.03
CA LEU A 151 35.65 61.43 26.06
C LEU A 151 35.13 62.88 25.92
N GLY A 152 35.49 63.90 26.70
CA GLY A 152 36.49 64.14 27.75
C GLY A 152 36.76 65.67 27.84
N ALA A 153 37.29 66.16 28.99
CA ALA A 153 37.75 67.54 29.30
C ALA A 153 36.64 68.60 29.51
N THR A 154 36.65 69.47 30.53
CA THR A 154 37.74 70.11 31.30
C THR A 154 37.41 70.23 32.78
#